data_AF-A0A413UK02-F1
#
_entry.id   AF-A0A413UK02-F1
#
_cell.length_a   1.000
_cell.length_b   1.000
_cell.length_c   1.000
_cell.angle_alpha   90.00
_cell.angle_beta   90.00
_cell.angle_gamma   90.00
#
_symmetry.space_group_name_H-M   'P 1'
#
loop_
_entity.id
_entity.type
_entity.pdbx_description
1 polymer ?
#
loop_
_entity_poly.entity_id
_entity_poly.type
_entity_poly.pdbx_seq_one_letter_code
_entity_poly.pdbx_strand_id
1 'polypeptide(L)'
;MCTSIRFTDNSGHMYLGRNLDWSFDYGQQVRVMPRGFHIPYSFIDDASAAHAVIGMCIDYKNYPMFFDCGNDAGLAVAGLNFPGYAEYAEGPVDGKTNIAAYEFPLWVAATFSTVDEAEAALRDTVIVAKSAGEGLGVSLLHWIIGDSQRSIVVEMMADGLHVYDDPVDTLANQPTFPWHMENLRTYITATSDFPQTATWRAAELKPYGAGAGMRGIPGDCYSPSRFVKAAYLNANYPQKGSEAENVVRMFRSLEGVAMIEGASKMGDGKFEKTIYTGCFSARTGNYYYATYDDPSIRYVSLMDAEGASPDRLVVPEPRRS
;
A
#
# COMPACT_ATOMS: atom_id res chain seq x y z
N MET A 1 7.35 8.78 -3.40
CA MET A 1 6.38 9.00 -2.30
C MET A 1 5.19 8.09 -2.57
N CYS A 2 4.43 7.71 -1.56
CA CYS A 2 3.33 6.77 -1.71
C CYS A 2 2.31 6.98 -0.59
N THR A 3 1.07 6.58 -0.80
CA THR A 3 0.07 6.39 0.27
C THR A 3 -0.58 5.03 0.09
N SER A 4 -0.91 4.32 1.16
CA SER A 4 -1.75 3.13 1.15
C SER A 4 -2.84 3.22 2.20
N ILE A 5 -3.99 2.62 1.90
CA ILE A 5 -5.17 2.57 2.76
C ILE A 5 -5.69 1.14 2.76
N ARG A 6 -6.15 0.67 3.92
CA ARG A 6 -6.93 -0.56 4.08
C ARG A 6 -8.30 -0.24 4.71
N PHE A 7 -9.32 -1.03 4.35
CA PHE A 7 -10.59 -1.06 5.06
C PHE A 7 -11.34 -2.37 4.74
N THR A 8 -12.45 -2.61 5.44
CA THR A 8 -13.38 -3.70 5.13
C THR A 8 -14.76 -3.19 4.71
N ASP A 9 -15.48 -4.00 3.95
CA ASP A 9 -16.92 -3.82 3.74
C ASP A 9 -17.75 -4.33 4.93
N ASN A 10 -19.07 -4.17 4.84
CA ASN A 10 -20.03 -4.61 5.88
C ASN A 10 -20.05 -6.14 6.10
N SER A 11 -19.44 -6.91 5.20
CA SER A 11 -19.34 -8.36 5.26
C SER A 11 -17.94 -8.85 5.66
N GLY A 12 -17.03 -7.93 5.98
CA GLY A 12 -15.67 -8.26 6.42
C GLY A 12 -14.69 -8.55 5.28
N HIS A 13 -15.03 -8.29 4.01
CA HIS A 13 -14.06 -8.42 2.93
C HIS A 13 -13.08 -7.25 2.94
N MET A 14 -11.79 -7.57 2.85
CA MET A 14 -10.70 -6.59 2.86
C MET A 14 -10.51 -5.94 1.48
N TYR A 15 -10.23 -4.64 1.52
CA TYR A 15 -9.71 -3.85 0.41
C TYR A 15 -8.42 -3.17 0.87
N LEU A 16 -7.34 -3.32 0.09
CA LEU A 16 -6.08 -2.63 0.32
C LEU A 16 -5.65 -1.99 -0.99
N GLY A 17 -5.39 -0.70 -0.96
CA GLY A 17 -5.01 0.08 -2.13
C GLY A 17 -3.87 1.03 -1.85
N ARG A 18 -3.28 1.55 -2.92
CA ARG A 18 -2.15 2.48 -2.83
C ARG A 18 -2.04 3.43 -4.01
N ASN A 19 -1.43 4.58 -3.78
CA ASN A 19 -0.83 5.43 -4.81
C ASN A 19 0.67 5.14 -4.91
N LEU A 20 1.18 4.98 -6.13
CA LEU A 20 2.62 5.09 -6.41
C LEU A 20 2.92 6.51 -6.87
N ASP A 21 3.62 7.29 -6.06
CA ASP A 21 4.06 8.63 -6.46
C ASP A 21 5.55 8.60 -6.80
N TRP A 22 5.88 8.92 -8.05
CA TRP A 22 7.26 8.98 -8.52
C TRP A 22 7.38 9.92 -9.73
N SER A 23 8.59 10.13 -10.22
CA SER A 23 8.84 11.03 -11.38
C SER A 23 8.87 10.32 -12.72
N PHE A 24 8.91 8.98 -12.77
CA PHE A 24 8.96 8.20 -13.99
C PHE A 24 8.34 6.81 -13.82
N ASP A 25 7.83 6.25 -14.91
CA ASP A 25 7.27 4.91 -14.95
C ASP A 25 8.36 3.83 -14.97
N TYR A 26 8.13 2.71 -14.28
CA TYR A 26 9.07 1.59 -14.21
C TYR A 26 8.80 0.51 -15.27
N GLY A 27 7.83 0.73 -16.15
CA GLY A 27 7.25 -0.29 -17.02
C GLY A 27 6.39 -1.30 -16.24
N GLN A 28 5.85 -0.90 -15.09
CA GLN A 28 5.11 -1.80 -14.21
C GLN A 28 3.81 -2.28 -14.84
N GLN A 29 3.47 -3.53 -14.57
CA GLN A 29 2.28 -4.19 -15.10
C GLN A 29 1.67 -5.08 -14.03
N VAL A 30 0.38 -5.36 -14.15
CA VAL A 30 -0.26 -6.34 -13.28
C VAL A 30 0.13 -7.75 -13.75
N ARG A 31 0.48 -8.61 -12.80
CA ARG A 31 0.76 -10.04 -13.02
C ARG A 31 -0.06 -10.87 -12.06
N VAL A 32 -0.40 -12.07 -12.49
CA VAL A 32 -0.95 -13.11 -11.64
C VAL A 32 0.08 -14.23 -11.56
N MET A 33 0.52 -14.54 -10.35
CA MET A 33 1.36 -15.68 -10.03
C MET A 33 0.45 -16.83 -9.55
N PRO A 34 0.39 -17.96 -10.27
CA PRO A 34 -0.44 -19.09 -9.87
C PRO A 34 0.05 -19.75 -8.57
N ARG A 35 -0.86 -20.44 -7.87
CA ARG A 35 -0.49 -21.35 -6.78
C ARG A 35 0.47 -22.43 -7.30
N GLY A 36 1.45 -22.81 -6.49
CA GLY A 36 2.47 -23.79 -6.84
C GLY A 36 3.63 -23.24 -7.65
N PHE A 37 3.61 -21.95 -8.04
CA PHE A 37 4.70 -21.30 -8.75
C PHE A 37 6.03 -21.45 -7.99
N HIS A 38 7.09 -21.85 -8.68
CA HIS A 38 8.41 -22.00 -8.08
C HIS A 38 9.07 -20.64 -7.89
N ILE A 39 9.32 -20.28 -6.64
CA ILE A 39 9.92 -19.01 -6.24
C ILE A 39 11.39 -19.27 -5.85
N PRO A 40 12.35 -18.81 -6.68
CA PRO A 40 13.75 -18.85 -6.31
C PRO A 40 14.06 -17.74 -5.32
N TYR A 41 14.36 -18.08 -4.07
CA TYR A 41 14.68 -17.08 -3.04
C TYR A 41 16.17 -16.81 -2.94
N SER A 42 16.51 -15.61 -2.52
CA SER A 42 17.90 -15.17 -2.48
C SER A 42 18.75 -15.78 -1.38
N PHE A 43 18.13 -16.06 -0.24
CA PHE A 43 18.84 -16.43 1.00
C PHE A 43 18.15 -17.53 1.82
N ILE A 44 16.92 -17.90 1.44
CA ILE A 44 16.20 -19.06 1.97
C ILE A 44 16.01 -20.08 0.85
N ASP A 45 15.61 -21.30 1.21
CA ASP A 45 15.33 -22.34 0.22
C ASP A 45 14.21 -21.90 -0.73
N ASP A 46 14.35 -22.28 -2.00
CA ASP A 46 13.28 -22.11 -2.98
C ASP A 46 12.00 -22.79 -2.50
N ALA A 47 10.85 -22.18 -2.80
CA ALA A 47 9.56 -22.71 -2.37
C ALA A 47 8.54 -22.64 -3.50
N SER A 48 7.53 -23.51 -3.42
CA SER A 48 6.32 -23.35 -4.22
C SER A 48 5.35 -22.40 -3.52
N ALA A 49 4.76 -21.47 -4.28
CA ALA A 49 3.78 -20.52 -3.77
C ALA A 49 2.59 -21.26 -3.13
N ALA A 50 2.34 -21.02 -1.84
CA ALA A 50 1.20 -21.61 -1.13
C ALA A 50 -0.12 -20.99 -1.59
N HIS A 51 -0.06 -19.73 -2.04
CA HIS A 51 -1.18 -18.94 -2.51
C HIS A 51 -0.97 -18.46 -3.95
N ALA A 52 -2.05 -18.33 -4.72
CA ALA A 52 -2.02 -17.50 -5.91
C ALA A 52 -1.93 -16.02 -5.49
N VAL A 53 -1.15 -15.22 -6.22
CA VAL A 53 -0.87 -13.81 -5.90
C VAL A 53 -1.14 -12.94 -7.12
N ILE A 54 -1.75 -11.78 -6.91
CA ILE A 54 -2.01 -10.78 -7.97
C ILE A 54 -1.54 -9.40 -7.50
N GLY A 55 -0.92 -8.64 -8.39
CA GLY A 55 -0.46 -7.31 -8.03
C GLY A 55 0.28 -6.59 -9.14
N MET A 56 0.54 -5.30 -8.93
CA MET A 56 1.36 -4.48 -9.81
C MET A 56 2.84 -4.76 -9.52
N CYS A 57 3.62 -5.09 -10.55
CA CYS A 57 5.02 -5.43 -10.40
C CYS A 57 5.86 -5.01 -11.61
N ILE A 58 7.18 -5.09 -11.43
CA ILE A 58 8.10 -5.31 -12.55
C ILE A 58 8.27 -6.82 -12.71
N ASP A 59 8.01 -7.33 -13.91
CA ASP A 59 8.30 -8.72 -14.28
C ASP A 59 9.76 -8.81 -14.74
N TYR A 60 10.62 -9.32 -13.86
CA TYR A 60 12.05 -9.47 -14.13
C TYR A 60 12.39 -10.94 -14.31
N LYS A 61 12.51 -11.37 -15.57
CA LYS A 61 12.84 -12.76 -15.94
C LYS A 61 11.88 -13.78 -15.32
N ASN A 62 10.57 -13.53 -15.41
CA ASN A 62 9.51 -14.37 -14.82
C ASN A 62 9.49 -14.32 -13.27
N TYR A 63 10.16 -13.33 -12.66
CA TYR A 63 10.07 -13.07 -11.21
C TYR A 63 9.26 -11.79 -10.97
N PRO A 64 8.13 -11.86 -10.24
CA PRO A 64 7.30 -10.69 -10.00
C PRO A 64 7.84 -9.87 -8.82
N MET A 65 8.50 -8.75 -9.11
CA MET A 65 8.88 -7.77 -8.08
C MET A 65 7.69 -6.86 -7.78
N PHE A 66 6.78 -7.35 -6.94
CA PHE A 66 5.55 -6.64 -6.59
C PHE A 66 5.82 -5.34 -5.85
N PHE A 67 5.16 -4.27 -6.30
CA PHE A 67 5.07 -3.02 -5.56
C PHE A 67 3.99 -3.13 -4.48
N ASP A 68 2.88 -3.75 -4.85
CA ASP A 68 1.79 -4.14 -3.98
C ASP A 68 1.04 -5.31 -4.60
N CYS A 69 0.56 -6.22 -3.75
CA CYS A 69 -0.12 -7.44 -4.17
C CYS A 69 -1.07 -7.97 -3.09
N GLY A 70 -1.99 -8.84 -3.50
CA GLY A 70 -2.87 -9.60 -2.61
C GLY A 70 -3.00 -11.04 -3.07
N ASN A 71 -3.47 -11.91 -2.18
CA ASN A 71 -3.52 -13.35 -2.41
C ASN A 71 -4.91 -13.96 -2.30
N ASP A 72 -5.02 -15.23 -2.68
CA ASP A 72 -6.28 -15.99 -2.65
C ASP A 72 -6.81 -16.34 -1.24
N ALA A 73 -6.08 -15.97 -0.18
CA ALA A 73 -6.53 -16.06 1.21
C ALA A 73 -7.03 -14.71 1.77
N GLY A 74 -6.91 -13.62 1.00
CA GLY A 74 -7.35 -12.29 1.43
C GLY A 74 -6.32 -11.50 2.24
N LEU A 75 -5.04 -11.88 2.17
CA LEU A 75 -3.91 -11.08 2.68
C LEU A 75 -3.38 -10.19 1.55
N ALA A 76 -3.04 -8.94 1.87
CA ALA A 76 -2.37 -8.03 0.94
C ALA A 76 -1.23 -7.26 1.59
N VAL A 77 -0.29 -6.81 0.77
CA VAL A 77 0.91 -6.08 1.18
C VAL A 77 1.26 -5.01 0.15
N ALA A 78 1.73 -3.85 0.61
CA ALA A 78 2.24 -2.78 -0.25
C ALA A 78 3.56 -2.22 0.29
N GLY A 79 4.55 -2.04 -0.60
CA GLY A 79 5.82 -1.38 -0.31
C GLY A 79 5.79 0.10 -0.67
N LEU A 80 6.19 0.95 0.28
CA LEU A 80 6.19 2.41 0.14
C LEU A 80 7.59 2.96 0.44
N ASN A 81 8.00 3.99 -0.31
CA ASN A 81 9.34 4.57 -0.21
C ASN A 81 9.66 5.07 1.21
N PHE A 82 10.79 4.66 1.80
CA PHE A 82 11.22 5.04 3.15
C PHE A 82 12.72 5.40 3.30
N PRO A 83 13.39 6.04 2.31
CA PRO A 83 14.79 6.44 2.42
C PRO A 83 15.04 7.41 3.59
N GLY A 84 16.23 7.32 4.18
CA GLY A 84 16.66 8.11 5.33
C GLY A 84 16.20 7.54 6.68
N TYR A 85 15.36 6.50 6.68
CA TYR A 85 14.93 5.77 7.86
C TYR A 85 15.13 4.26 7.67
N ALA A 86 14.71 3.72 6.52
CA ALA A 86 14.97 2.32 6.19
C ALA A 86 16.48 2.05 6.10
N GLU A 87 16.93 1.01 6.80
CA GLU A 87 18.29 0.51 6.76
C GLU A 87 18.24 -1.01 6.82
N TYR A 88 18.82 -1.67 5.82
CA TYR A 88 18.77 -3.13 5.68
C TYR A 88 20.13 -3.73 5.98
N ALA A 89 20.16 -5.01 6.36
CA ALA A 89 21.42 -5.73 6.55
C ALA A 89 22.20 -5.80 5.24
N GLU A 90 23.53 -5.56 5.30
CA GLU A 90 24.40 -5.64 4.11
C GLU A 90 24.57 -7.07 3.58
N GLY A 91 24.27 -8.08 4.40
CA GLY A 91 24.32 -9.49 4.06
C GLY A 91 23.38 -10.31 4.95
N PRO A 92 23.24 -11.63 4.68
CA PRO A 92 22.40 -12.49 5.49
C PRO A 92 22.93 -12.60 6.93
N VAL A 93 22.02 -12.71 7.88
CA VAL A 93 22.27 -12.88 9.31
C VAL A 93 21.97 -14.32 9.71
N ASP A 94 22.95 -14.99 10.32
CA ASP A 94 22.84 -16.38 10.77
C ASP A 94 21.68 -16.56 11.78
N GLY A 95 20.92 -17.64 11.59
CA GLY A 95 19.80 -17.99 12.47
C GLY A 95 18.53 -17.14 12.28
N LYS A 96 18.50 -16.26 11.26
CA LYS A 96 17.33 -15.47 10.89
C LYS A 96 16.76 -15.89 9.54
N THR A 97 15.49 -15.58 9.31
CA THR A 97 14.84 -15.65 7.99
C THR A 97 15.28 -14.44 7.18
N ASN A 98 16.15 -14.66 6.20
CA ASN A 98 16.76 -13.59 5.42
C ASN A 98 15.96 -13.36 4.14
N ILE A 99 15.34 -12.19 3.99
CA ILE A 99 14.52 -11.84 2.82
C ILE A 99 15.14 -10.64 2.11
N ALA A 100 15.40 -10.75 0.80
CA ALA A 100 15.83 -9.58 0.05
C ALA A 100 14.68 -8.58 -0.08
N ALA A 101 14.98 -7.29 0.01
CA ALA A 101 13.94 -6.25 0.04
C ALA A 101 12.92 -6.30 -1.12
N TYR A 102 13.36 -6.69 -2.32
CA TYR A 102 12.48 -6.82 -3.49
C TYR A 102 11.59 -8.07 -3.45
N GLU A 103 11.94 -9.07 -2.64
CA GLU A 103 11.20 -10.33 -2.46
C GLU A 103 10.11 -10.20 -1.40
N PHE A 104 10.19 -9.19 -0.53
CA PHE A 104 9.36 -9.10 0.67
C PHE A 104 7.85 -9.13 0.39
N PRO A 105 7.28 -8.32 -0.52
CA PRO A 105 5.84 -8.40 -0.81
C PRO A 105 5.43 -9.77 -1.38
N LEU A 106 6.26 -10.35 -2.25
CA LEU A 106 6.03 -11.68 -2.79
C LEU A 106 6.05 -12.75 -1.69
N TRP A 107 7.05 -12.73 -0.82
CA TRP A 107 7.20 -13.66 0.29
C TRP A 107 5.97 -13.61 1.22
N VAL A 108 5.53 -12.40 1.60
CA VAL A 108 4.33 -12.26 2.44
C VAL A 108 3.10 -12.87 1.77
N ALA A 109 2.81 -12.45 0.54
CA ALA A 109 1.58 -12.85 -0.16
C ALA A 109 1.59 -14.31 -0.62
N ALA A 110 2.75 -14.88 -0.94
CA ALA A 110 2.87 -16.25 -1.42
C ALA A 110 2.87 -17.28 -0.28
N THR A 111 3.25 -16.88 0.94
CA THR A 111 3.47 -17.78 2.07
C THR A 111 2.36 -17.76 3.11
N PHE A 112 1.77 -16.60 3.43
CA PHE A 112 0.85 -16.46 4.57
C PHE A 112 -0.59 -16.20 4.15
N SER A 113 -1.53 -16.60 5.01
CA SER A 113 -2.97 -16.37 4.84
C SER A 113 -3.50 -15.19 5.66
N THR A 114 -2.81 -14.80 6.74
CA THR A 114 -3.29 -13.77 7.67
C THR A 114 -2.16 -12.85 8.13
N VAL A 115 -2.54 -11.68 8.66
CA VAL A 115 -1.59 -10.73 9.27
C VAL A 115 -0.94 -11.36 10.50
N ASP A 116 -1.67 -12.18 11.27
CA ASP A 116 -1.14 -12.89 12.45
C ASP A 116 0.00 -13.87 12.08
N GLU A 117 -0.16 -14.61 10.98
CA GLU A 117 0.88 -15.53 10.48
C GLU A 117 2.11 -14.76 10.00
N ALA A 118 1.91 -13.69 9.23
CA ALA A 118 2.98 -12.84 8.74
C ALA A 118 3.74 -12.18 9.91
N GLU A 119 3.03 -11.60 10.89
CA GLU A 119 3.61 -11.00 12.08
C GLU A 119 4.43 -12.00 12.90
N ALA A 120 3.91 -13.23 13.08
CA ALA A 120 4.63 -14.27 13.80
C ALA A 120 5.96 -14.61 13.12
N ALA A 121 5.98 -14.71 11.79
CA ALA A 121 7.19 -14.97 11.02
C ALA A 121 8.19 -13.80 11.09
N LEU A 122 7.71 -12.55 11.07
CA LEU A 122 8.55 -11.34 11.10
C LEU A 122 9.43 -11.25 12.35
N ARG A 123 9.07 -11.88 13.46
CA ARG A 123 9.88 -11.89 14.72
C ARG A 123 11.31 -12.41 14.51
N ASP A 124 11.49 -13.29 13.54
CA ASP A 124 12.77 -13.89 13.20
C ASP A 124 13.27 -13.50 11.80
N THR A 125 12.68 -12.48 11.19
CA THR A 125 13.06 -12.01 9.85
C THR A 125 14.05 -10.86 9.90
N VAL A 126 14.95 -10.80 8.92
CA VAL A 126 15.77 -9.64 8.60
C VAL A 126 15.64 -9.32 7.12
N ILE A 127 15.57 -8.03 6.81
CA ILE A 127 15.57 -7.55 5.42
C ILE A 127 17.01 -7.28 5.00
N VAL A 128 17.39 -7.83 3.85
CA VAL A 128 18.76 -7.75 3.31
C VAL A 128 18.82 -6.85 2.08
N ALA A 129 19.83 -5.98 2.03
CA ALA A 129 20.13 -5.08 0.92
C ALA A 129 20.71 -5.86 -0.29
N LYS A 130 19.85 -6.56 -1.02
CA LYS A 130 20.22 -7.27 -2.25
C LYS A 130 19.52 -6.69 -3.46
N SER A 131 20.29 -6.41 -4.51
CA SER A 131 19.75 -6.08 -5.82
C SER A 131 19.27 -7.34 -6.55
N ALA A 132 18.14 -7.22 -7.26
CA ALA A 132 17.60 -8.29 -8.10
C ALA A 132 18.45 -8.59 -9.35
N GLY A 133 19.35 -7.68 -9.75
CA GLY A 133 20.20 -7.86 -10.92
C GLY A 133 21.08 -6.66 -11.25
N GLU A 134 22.00 -6.84 -12.19
CA GLU A 134 22.90 -5.77 -12.63
C GLU A 134 22.12 -4.55 -13.13
N GLY A 135 22.51 -3.36 -12.67
CA GLY A 135 21.86 -2.09 -13.00
C GLY A 135 20.58 -1.78 -12.21
N LEU A 136 20.09 -2.72 -11.39
CA LEU A 136 18.99 -2.47 -10.45
C LEU A 136 19.57 -2.05 -9.09
N GLY A 137 19.02 -0.97 -8.51
CA GLY A 137 19.33 -0.56 -7.15
C GLY A 137 18.55 -1.34 -6.09
N VAL A 138 18.85 -1.10 -4.82
CA VAL A 138 18.03 -1.56 -3.69
C VAL A 138 17.05 -0.43 -3.33
N SER A 139 15.75 -0.73 -3.36
CA SER A 139 14.73 0.24 -2.95
C SER A 139 14.59 0.24 -1.42
N LEU A 140 14.73 1.40 -0.80
CA LEU A 140 14.53 1.60 0.64
C LEU A 140 13.05 1.85 0.92
N LEU A 141 12.41 0.91 1.60
CA LEU A 141 10.97 0.78 1.73
C LEU A 141 10.59 0.49 3.19
N HIS A 142 9.33 0.77 3.48
CA HIS A 142 8.57 0.17 4.57
C HIS A 142 7.30 -0.44 3.98
N TRP A 143 6.59 -1.26 4.75
CA TRP A 143 5.45 -2.01 4.23
C TRP A 143 4.23 -1.90 5.11
N ILE A 144 3.06 -1.89 4.49
CA ILE A 144 1.78 -2.18 5.15
C ILE A 144 1.32 -3.56 4.72
N ILE A 145 0.85 -4.37 5.68
CA ILE A 145 0.26 -5.69 5.46
C ILE A 145 -1.13 -5.68 6.07
N GLY A 146 -2.16 -6.12 5.35
CA GLY A 146 -3.53 -6.11 5.83
C GLY A 146 -4.34 -7.33 5.41
N ASP A 147 -5.28 -7.73 6.27
CA ASP A 147 -6.27 -8.79 6.03
C ASP A 147 -7.69 -8.32 6.41
N SER A 148 -8.64 -9.26 6.54
CA SER A 148 -10.04 -8.98 6.92
C SER A 148 -10.22 -8.44 8.34
N GLN A 149 -9.20 -8.51 9.20
CA GLN A 149 -9.30 -8.09 10.59
C GLN A 149 -8.55 -6.80 10.86
N ARG A 150 -7.27 -6.72 10.48
CA ARG A 150 -6.38 -5.60 10.84
C ARG A 150 -5.34 -5.31 9.77
N SER A 151 -4.51 -4.30 10.03
CA SER A 151 -3.26 -4.09 9.31
C SER A 151 -2.10 -3.82 10.26
N ILE A 152 -0.88 -4.07 9.77
CA ILE A 152 0.38 -3.77 10.45
C ILE A 152 1.30 -2.99 9.52
N VAL A 153 2.22 -2.23 10.13
CA VAL A 153 3.33 -1.56 9.47
C VAL A 153 4.64 -2.23 9.83
N VAL A 154 5.50 -2.45 8.83
CA VAL A 154 6.82 -3.08 8.98
C VAL A 154 7.90 -2.10 8.54
N GLU A 155 8.75 -1.69 9.48
CA GLU A 155 9.86 -0.75 9.26
C GLU A 155 11.18 -1.41 9.67
N MET A 156 12.04 -1.74 8.70
CA MET A 156 13.42 -2.18 8.97
C MET A 156 14.33 -0.95 9.04
N MET A 157 14.82 -0.63 10.23
CA MET A 157 15.68 0.53 10.50
C MET A 157 17.03 0.09 11.08
N ALA A 158 17.93 1.04 11.35
CA ALA A 158 19.27 0.78 11.86
C ALA A 158 19.29 -0.01 13.17
N ASP A 159 18.25 0.14 14.00
CA ASP A 159 18.07 -0.56 15.27
C ASP A 159 17.23 -1.85 15.16
N GLY A 160 16.81 -2.22 13.95
CA GLY A 160 16.19 -3.51 13.64
C GLY A 160 14.81 -3.42 12.98
N LEU A 161 14.18 -4.58 12.87
CA LEU A 161 12.84 -4.72 12.30
C LEU A 161 11.79 -4.36 13.35
N HIS A 162 10.96 -3.38 13.02
CA HIS A 162 9.84 -2.95 13.82
C HIS A 162 8.54 -3.35 13.16
N VAL A 163 7.63 -3.91 13.95
CA VAL A 163 6.27 -4.25 13.52
C VAL A 163 5.30 -3.53 14.44
N TYR A 164 4.39 -2.77 13.85
CA TYR A 164 3.40 -1.97 14.57
C TYR A 164 2.00 -2.36 14.12
N ASP A 165 1.06 -2.49 15.06
CA ASP A 165 -0.37 -2.46 14.72
C ASP A 165 -0.72 -1.11 14.10
N ASP A 166 -1.49 -1.12 13.01
CA ASP A 166 -1.99 0.09 12.34
C ASP A 166 -3.50 0.26 12.57
N PRO A 167 -3.91 0.95 13.66
CA PRO A 167 -5.32 1.13 13.99
C PRO A 167 -6.03 2.16 13.10
N VAL A 168 -5.31 2.85 12.20
CA VAL A 168 -5.90 3.82 11.25
C VAL A 168 -5.88 3.30 9.81
N ASP A 169 -5.41 2.08 9.61
CA ASP A 169 -5.34 1.36 8.34
C ASP A 169 -4.80 2.25 7.20
N THR A 170 -3.72 2.97 7.45
CA THR A 170 -3.15 3.98 6.55
C THR A 170 -1.63 4.07 6.71
N LEU A 171 -0.91 4.06 5.60
CA LEU A 171 0.54 4.30 5.57
C LEU A 171 0.91 5.34 4.51
N ALA A 172 1.94 6.15 4.79
CA ALA A 172 2.53 7.09 3.83
C ALA A 172 4.04 6.80 3.65
N ASN A 173 4.91 7.79 3.85
CA ASN A 173 6.36 7.62 3.82
C ASN A 173 6.94 8.08 5.17
N GLN A 174 8.04 8.82 5.16
CA GLN A 174 8.71 9.36 6.34
C GLN A 174 7.83 10.30 7.17
N PRO A 175 8.12 10.44 8.49
CA PRO A 175 9.08 9.68 9.28
C PRO A 175 8.48 8.32 9.74
N THR A 176 8.96 7.75 10.84
CA THR A 176 8.49 6.47 11.42
C THR A 176 6.99 6.47 11.73
N PHE A 177 6.34 5.31 11.63
CA PHE A 177 4.93 5.14 11.92
C PHE A 177 4.49 5.65 13.32
N PRO A 178 5.20 5.37 14.43
CA PRO A 178 4.83 5.91 15.75
C PRO A 178 4.78 7.44 15.79
N TRP A 179 5.64 8.11 15.04
CA TRP A 179 5.61 9.57 14.93
C TRP A 179 4.34 10.05 14.21
N HIS A 180 3.93 9.37 13.14
CA HIS A 180 2.69 9.72 12.44
C HIS A 180 1.47 9.54 13.35
N MET A 181 1.45 8.48 14.17
CA MET A 181 0.40 8.25 15.16
C MET A 181 0.33 9.37 16.21
N GLU A 182 1.48 9.85 16.70
CA GLU A 182 1.52 11.03 17.58
C GLU A 182 1.08 12.30 16.84
N ASN A 183 1.48 12.47 15.59
CA ASN A 183 1.11 13.62 14.77
C ASN A 183 -0.41 13.73 14.55
N LEU A 184 -1.14 12.60 14.42
CA LEU A 184 -2.60 12.60 14.31
C LEU A 184 -3.28 13.32 15.48
N ARG A 185 -2.67 13.33 16.68
CA ARG A 185 -3.22 13.99 17.87
C ARG A 185 -3.31 15.51 17.72
N THR A 186 -2.56 16.10 16.78
CA THR A 186 -2.66 17.52 16.42
C THR A 186 -4.01 17.85 15.78
N TYR A 187 -4.70 16.86 15.21
CA TYR A 187 -5.90 17.05 14.39
C TYR A 187 -7.18 16.51 15.02
N ILE A 188 -7.18 16.17 16.31
CA ILE A 188 -8.34 15.56 17.00
C ILE A 188 -9.62 16.39 16.97
N THR A 189 -9.52 17.69 16.70
CA THR A 189 -10.70 18.57 16.58
C THR A 189 -11.32 18.56 15.19
N ALA A 190 -10.68 17.94 14.19
CA ALA A 190 -11.24 17.79 12.86
C ALA A 190 -12.43 16.81 12.89
N THR A 191 -13.52 17.17 12.23
CA THR A 191 -14.74 16.37 12.13
C THR A 191 -15.42 16.55 10.77
N SER A 192 -16.11 15.51 10.30
CA SER A 192 -16.96 15.59 9.12
C SER A 192 -18.26 16.37 9.35
N ASP A 193 -18.58 16.68 10.60
CA ASP A 193 -19.83 17.35 10.97
C ASP A 193 -19.91 18.79 10.46
N PHE A 194 -21.14 19.24 10.20
CA PHE A 194 -21.41 20.64 9.93
C PHE A 194 -21.25 21.44 11.23
N PRO A 195 -20.35 22.44 11.29
CA PRO A 195 -20.14 23.17 12.53
C PRO A 195 -21.37 24.02 12.88
N GLN A 196 -21.60 24.22 14.18
CA GLN A 196 -22.65 25.12 14.64
C GLN A 196 -22.23 26.59 14.50
N THR A 197 -23.21 27.49 14.45
CA THR A 197 -22.96 28.93 14.58
C THR A 197 -22.24 29.23 15.90
N ALA A 198 -21.16 30.00 15.84
CA ALA A 198 -20.42 30.42 17.02
C ALA A 198 -20.70 31.89 17.37
N THR A 199 -20.56 32.25 18.64
CA THR A 199 -20.66 33.64 19.09
C THR A 199 -19.34 34.09 19.68
N TRP A 200 -18.70 35.08 19.07
CA TRP A 200 -17.45 35.67 19.55
C TRP A 200 -17.72 37.12 19.95
N ARG A 201 -17.81 37.37 21.27
CA ARG A 201 -18.30 38.66 21.81
C ARG A 201 -19.67 39.00 21.23
N ALA A 202 -19.78 40.07 20.45
CA ALA A 202 -21.04 40.50 19.82
C ALA A 202 -21.22 39.97 18.39
N ALA A 203 -20.25 39.23 17.84
CA ALA A 203 -20.32 38.70 16.48
C ALA A 203 -20.93 37.30 16.46
N GLU A 204 -21.99 37.12 15.66
CA GLU A 204 -22.53 35.82 15.28
C GLU A 204 -21.82 35.31 14.02
N LEU A 205 -21.15 34.16 14.11
CA LEU A 205 -20.31 33.59 13.06
C LEU A 205 -20.96 32.32 12.51
N LYS A 206 -21.65 32.46 11.38
CA LYS A 206 -22.32 31.35 10.68
C LYS A 206 -21.33 30.65 9.75
N PRO A 207 -21.33 29.30 9.68
CA PRO A 207 -20.55 28.57 8.70
C PRO A 207 -20.92 28.97 7.28
N TYR A 208 -19.93 29.03 6.38
CA TYR A 208 -20.18 29.28 4.95
C TYR A 208 -20.86 28.09 4.25
N GLY A 209 -20.68 26.88 4.78
CA GLY A 209 -21.16 25.64 4.17
C GLY A 209 -20.47 24.41 4.77
N ALA A 210 -20.63 23.27 4.11
CA ALA A 210 -19.96 22.03 4.47
C ALA A 210 -18.42 22.14 4.39
N GLY A 211 -17.71 21.27 5.10
CA GLY A 211 -16.24 21.19 5.09
C GLY A 211 -15.53 22.05 6.13
N ALA A 212 -16.23 22.98 6.79
CA ALA A 212 -15.62 23.79 7.84
C ALA A 212 -15.15 22.98 9.06
N GLY A 213 -15.78 21.82 9.35
CA GLY A 213 -15.33 20.89 10.39
C GLY A 213 -14.00 20.18 10.08
N MET A 214 -13.63 20.05 8.79
CA MET A 214 -12.36 19.47 8.35
C MET A 214 -11.20 20.48 8.38
N ARG A 215 -11.48 21.76 8.68
CA ARG A 215 -10.45 22.81 8.70
C ARG A 215 -9.35 22.45 9.71
N GLY A 216 -8.11 22.46 9.24
CA GLY A 216 -6.94 22.03 10.01
C GLY A 216 -6.25 20.83 9.38
N ILE A 217 -6.99 19.96 8.68
CA ILE A 217 -6.38 18.88 7.88
C ILE A 217 -5.49 19.50 6.78
N PRO A 218 -4.21 19.11 6.67
CA PRO A 218 -3.28 19.71 5.73
C PRO A 218 -3.62 19.33 4.29
N GLY A 219 -3.32 20.24 3.36
CA GLY A 219 -3.68 20.11 1.94
C GLY A 219 -2.50 19.92 0.99
N ASP A 220 -1.27 20.00 1.49
CA ASP A 220 -0.06 19.76 0.71
C ASP A 220 0.22 18.26 0.52
N CYS A 221 1.14 17.95 -0.39
CA CYS A 221 1.48 16.57 -0.77
C CYS A 221 2.66 15.98 0.04
N TYR A 222 3.09 16.62 1.13
CA TYR A 222 4.18 16.10 1.96
C TYR A 222 3.73 14.84 2.72
N SER A 223 4.68 13.98 3.09
CA SER A 223 4.36 12.66 3.67
C SER A 223 3.51 12.73 4.94
N PRO A 224 3.88 13.50 5.99
CA PRO A 224 3.02 13.73 7.15
C PRO A 224 1.62 14.25 6.80
N SER A 225 1.53 15.18 5.86
CA SER A 225 0.26 15.77 5.44
C SER A 225 -0.66 14.76 4.75
N ARG A 226 -0.11 13.96 3.84
CA ARG A 226 -0.83 12.88 3.16
C ARG A 226 -1.26 11.79 4.12
N PHE A 227 -0.42 11.42 5.10
CA PHE A 227 -0.79 10.47 6.15
C PHE A 227 -2.03 10.95 6.92
N VAL A 228 -1.98 12.17 7.45
CA VAL A 228 -3.10 12.78 8.21
C VAL A 228 -4.37 12.82 7.36
N LYS A 229 -4.27 13.32 6.13
CA LYS A 229 -5.42 13.47 5.25
C LYS A 229 -6.01 12.11 4.85
N ALA A 230 -5.17 11.13 4.51
CA ALA A 230 -5.61 9.78 4.17
C ALA A 230 -6.29 9.07 5.35
N ALA A 231 -5.68 9.13 6.53
CA ALA A 231 -6.26 8.53 7.74
C ALA A 231 -7.60 9.16 8.10
N TYR A 232 -7.70 10.50 8.03
CA TYR A 232 -8.96 11.21 8.24
C TYR A 232 -10.02 10.82 7.20
N LEU A 233 -9.68 10.77 5.92
CA LEU A 233 -10.60 10.38 4.86
C LEU A 233 -11.06 8.93 5.04
N ASN A 234 -10.15 8.00 5.35
CA ASN A 234 -10.48 6.59 5.56
C ASN A 234 -11.45 6.40 6.74
N ALA A 235 -11.17 7.04 7.87
CA ALA A 235 -11.97 6.95 9.09
C ALA A 235 -13.37 7.55 8.95
N ASN A 236 -13.52 8.61 8.15
CA ASN A 236 -14.80 9.29 7.95
C ASN A 236 -15.57 8.80 6.71
N TYR A 237 -15.00 7.91 5.90
CA TYR A 237 -15.69 7.38 4.72
C TYR A 237 -16.78 6.39 5.16
N PRO A 238 -18.07 6.58 4.78
CA PRO A 238 -19.13 5.66 5.16
C PRO A 238 -18.91 4.25 4.59
N GLN A 239 -19.16 3.21 5.39
CA GLN A 239 -19.05 1.84 4.90
C GLN A 239 -19.96 1.60 3.68
N LYS A 240 -19.52 0.74 2.76
CA LYS A 240 -20.21 0.41 1.51
C LYS A 240 -20.48 -1.09 1.41
N GLY A 241 -21.57 -1.45 0.74
CA GLY A 241 -22.07 -2.83 0.71
C GLY A 241 -21.70 -3.62 -0.55
N SER A 242 -21.44 -2.95 -1.68
CA SER A 242 -21.12 -3.60 -2.95
C SER A 242 -19.65 -3.48 -3.34
N GLU A 243 -19.19 -4.37 -4.22
CA GLU A 243 -17.83 -4.32 -4.77
C GLU A 243 -17.57 -2.98 -5.47
N ALA A 244 -18.46 -2.58 -6.38
CA ALA A 244 -18.31 -1.36 -7.15
C ALA A 244 -18.21 -0.11 -6.26
N GLU A 245 -19.04 -0.02 -5.20
CA GLU A 245 -18.97 1.11 -4.26
C GLU A 245 -17.68 1.11 -3.44
N ASN A 246 -17.16 -0.06 -3.03
CA ASN A 246 -15.92 -0.15 -2.27
C ASN A 246 -14.68 0.13 -3.13
N VAL A 247 -14.69 -0.30 -4.40
CA VAL A 247 -13.67 0.11 -5.37
C VAL A 247 -13.70 1.63 -5.52
N VAL A 248 -14.87 2.24 -5.75
CA VAL A 248 -14.98 3.71 -5.82
C VAL A 248 -14.53 4.38 -4.52
N ARG A 249 -14.85 3.83 -3.35
CA ARG A 249 -14.36 4.32 -2.04
C ARG A 249 -12.85 4.38 -2.00
N MET A 250 -12.17 3.31 -2.40
CA MET A 250 -10.70 3.27 -2.41
C MET A 250 -10.12 4.36 -3.31
N PHE A 251 -10.57 4.43 -4.57
CA PHE A 251 -10.06 5.40 -5.54
C PHE A 251 -10.34 6.85 -5.10
N ARG A 252 -11.54 7.17 -4.60
CA ARG A 252 -11.83 8.53 -4.09
C ARG A 252 -11.01 8.92 -2.87
N SER A 253 -10.72 7.96 -1.99
CA SER A 253 -9.89 8.21 -0.80
C SER A 253 -8.45 8.50 -1.20
N LEU A 254 -7.88 7.70 -2.11
CA LEU A 254 -6.51 7.87 -2.58
C LEU A 254 -6.34 9.07 -3.55
N GLU A 255 -7.36 9.41 -4.35
CA GLU A 255 -7.40 10.65 -5.14
C GLU A 255 -7.28 11.88 -4.24
N GLY A 256 -7.83 11.83 -3.01
CA GLY A 256 -7.73 12.90 -2.03
C GLY A 256 -6.30 13.24 -1.62
N VAL A 257 -5.35 12.34 -1.85
CA VAL A 257 -3.91 12.47 -1.52
C VAL A 257 -3.01 12.18 -2.71
N ALA A 258 -3.54 12.22 -3.93
CA ALA A 258 -2.75 12.07 -5.14
C ALA A 258 -1.82 13.27 -5.35
N MET A 259 -0.64 13.00 -5.91
CA MET A 259 0.31 14.01 -6.34
C MET A 259 0.00 14.42 -7.77
N ILE A 260 -0.35 15.70 -7.95
CA ILE A 260 -0.64 16.30 -9.25
C ILE A 260 0.67 16.78 -9.87
N GLU A 261 0.87 16.50 -11.16
CA GLU A 261 2.04 16.99 -11.90
C GLU A 261 2.14 18.52 -11.80
N GLY A 262 3.33 19.01 -11.44
CA GLY A 262 3.57 20.43 -11.18
C GLY A 262 3.48 20.86 -9.72
N ALA A 263 2.89 20.04 -8.83
CA ALA A 263 2.69 20.41 -7.43
C ALA A 263 3.99 20.38 -6.59
N SER A 264 4.84 19.36 -6.80
CA SER A 264 6.05 19.18 -5.99
C SER A 264 7.19 18.57 -6.80
N LYS A 265 8.38 19.16 -6.66
CA LYS A 265 9.62 18.65 -7.27
C LYS A 265 10.40 17.76 -6.30
N MET A 266 11.01 16.73 -6.85
CA MET A 266 12.05 15.95 -6.17
C MET A 266 13.38 16.73 -6.17
N GLY A 267 14.37 16.21 -5.41
CA GLY A 267 15.70 16.83 -5.33
C GLY A 267 16.46 16.92 -6.66
N ASP A 268 16.11 16.09 -7.65
CA ASP A 268 16.66 16.13 -9.00
C ASP A 268 15.95 17.15 -9.93
N GLY A 269 14.95 17.86 -9.41
CA GLY A 269 14.19 18.90 -10.11
C GLY A 269 13.01 18.39 -10.94
N LYS A 270 12.78 17.08 -11.04
CA LYS A 270 11.61 16.50 -11.71
C LYS A 270 10.38 16.60 -10.81
N PHE A 271 9.19 16.68 -11.42
CA PHE A 271 7.95 16.62 -10.66
C PHE A 271 7.62 15.18 -10.28
N GLU A 272 7.21 15.01 -9.03
CA GLU A 272 6.65 13.76 -8.55
C GLU A 272 5.13 13.80 -8.76
N LYS A 273 4.57 12.71 -9.30
CA LYS A 273 3.14 12.57 -9.54
C LYS A 273 2.67 11.16 -9.21
N THR A 274 1.38 11.00 -8.93
CA THR A 274 0.78 9.66 -8.77
C THR A 274 0.76 8.96 -10.12
N ILE A 275 1.64 7.99 -10.33
CA ILE A 275 1.76 7.23 -11.58
C ILE A 275 0.55 6.30 -11.75
N TYR A 276 0.17 5.62 -10.67
CA TYR A 276 -1.05 4.81 -10.64
C TYR A 276 -1.65 4.77 -9.24
N THR A 277 -2.94 4.48 -9.22
CA THR A 277 -3.69 4.07 -8.03
C THR A 277 -4.12 2.62 -8.21
N GLY A 278 -3.78 1.74 -7.27
CA GLY A 278 -4.12 0.32 -7.27
C GLY A 278 -5.02 -0.05 -6.09
N CYS A 279 -5.78 -1.12 -6.21
CA CYS A 279 -6.66 -1.66 -5.18
C CYS A 279 -6.85 -3.17 -5.35
N PHE A 280 -6.42 -3.96 -4.36
CA PHE A 280 -6.79 -5.37 -4.25
C PHE A 280 -8.10 -5.51 -3.46
N SER A 281 -9.00 -6.35 -3.97
CA SER A 281 -10.25 -6.74 -3.31
C SER A 281 -10.21 -8.23 -2.95
N ALA A 282 -10.20 -8.54 -1.66
CA ALA A 282 -10.32 -9.91 -1.17
C ALA A 282 -11.73 -10.48 -1.39
N ARG A 283 -12.73 -9.64 -1.69
CA ARG A 283 -14.10 -10.07 -2.00
C ARG A 283 -14.18 -10.84 -3.31
N THR A 284 -13.45 -10.36 -4.32
CA THR A 284 -13.55 -10.85 -5.69
C THR A 284 -12.25 -11.49 -6.18
N GLY A 285 -11.16 -11.33 -5.44
CA GLY A 285 -9.82 -11.72 -5.90
C GLY A 285 -9.34 -10.88 -7.09
N ASN A 286 -9.90 -9.67 -7.25
CA ASN A 286 -9.54 -8.77 -8.34
C ASN A 286 -8.52 -7.73 -7.87
N TYR A 287 -7.65 -7.34 -8.79
CA TYR A 287 -6.77 -6.20 -8.65
C TYR A 287 -7.20 -5.11 -9.63
N TYR A 288 -7.65 -4.00 -9.08
CA TYR A 288 -8.10 -2.81 -9.80
C TYR A 288 -6.98 -1.79 -9.90
N TYR A 289 -6.89 -1.06 -11.01
CA TYR A 289 -5.95 0.05 -11.15
C TYR A 289 -6.44 1.11 -12.15
N ALA A 290 -5.94 2.33 -11.97
CA ALA A 290 -6.00 3.40 -12.95
C ALA A 290 -4.64 4.12 -12.98
N THR A 291 -4.28 4.73 -14.10
CA THR A 291 -3.00 5.46 -14.24
C THR A 291 -3.25 6.96 -14.29
N TYR A 292 -2.18 7.75 -14.15
CA TYR A 292 -2.27 9.21 -14.26
C TYR A 292 -2.91 9.67 -15.58
N ASP A 293 -2.54 9.03 -16.69
CA ASP A 293 -2.95 9.43 -18.05
C ASP A 293 -4.27 8.77 -18.50
N ASP A 294 -4.69 7.66 -17.87
CA ASP A 294 -6.00 7.02 -18.09
C ASP A 294 -6.68 6.72 -16.73
N PRO A 295 -7.59 7.61 -16.28
CA PRO A 295 -8.28 7.44 -15.00
C PRO A 295 -9.37 6.35 -15.06
N SER A 296 -9.57 5.68 -16.19
CA SER A 296 -10.52 4.58 -16.31
C SER A 296 -10.06 3.41 -15.44
N ILE A 297 -10.87 3.02 -14.45
CA ILE A 297 -10.57 1.88 -13.59
C ILE A 297 -10.64 0.58 -14.41
N ARG A 298 -9.52 -0.12 -14.46
CA ARG A 298 -9.38 -1.44 -15.07
C ARG A 298 -9.13 -2.48 -13.98
N TYR A 299 -9.38 -3.75 -14.28
CA TYR A 299 -9.08 -4.83 -13.36
C TYR A 299 -8.62 -6.11 -14.06
N VAL A 300 -7.94 -6.94 -13.30
CA VAL A 300 -7.60 -8.34 -13.61
C VAL A 300 -7.95 -9.21 -12.39
N SER A 301 -8.03 -10.52 -12.56
CA SER A 301 -8.52 -11.44 -11.52
C SER A 301 -7.53 -12.57 -11.25
N LEU A 302 -7.45 -13.02 -9.99
CA LEU A 302 -6.75 -14.26 -9.62
C LEU A 302 -7.25 -15.45 -10.43
N MET A 303 -8.54 -15.45 -10.81
CA MET A 303 -9.14 -16.51 -11.65
C MET A 303 -8.55 -16.58 -13.06
N ASP A 304 -7.87 -15.53 -13.53
CA ASP A 304 -7.18 -15.56 -14.83
C ASP A 304 -6.01 -16.58 -14.84
N ALA A 305 -5.57 -17.05 -13.68
CA ALA A 305 -4.57 -18.10 -13.53
C ALA A 305 -5.15 -19.52 -13.33
N GLU A 306 -6.48 -19.68 -13.37
CA GLU A 306 -7.11 -21.00 -13.25
C GLU A 306 -6.67 -21.92 -14.40
N GLY A 307 -6.08 -23.08 -14.07
CA GLY A 307 -5.56 -24.03 -15.05
C GLY A 307 -4.28 -23.59 -15.77
N ALA A 308 -3.69 -22.44 -15.41
CA ALA A 308 -2.40 -22.01 -15.94
C ALA A 308 -1.26 -22.91 -15.43
N SER A 309 -0.20 -23.02 -16.23
CA SER A 309 1.04 -23.69 -15.77
C SER A 309 1.66 -22.90 -14.61
N PRO A 310 2.15 -23.57 -13.55
CA PRO A 310 2.82 -22.91 -12.44
C PRO A 310 4.22 -22.39 -12.82
N ASP A 311 4.71 -22.62 -14.03
CA ASP A 311 6.07 -22.26 -14.42
C ASP A 311 6.18 -20.83 -14.95
N ARG A 312 5.06 -20.13 -15.16
CA ARG A 312 5.03 -18.80 -15.76
C ARG A 312 4.04 -17.86 -15.09
N LEU A 313 4.44 -16.59 -15.00
CA LEU A 313 3.52 -15.51 -14.65
C LEU A 313 2.46 -15.37 -15.74
N VAL A 314 1.22 -15.21 -15.31
CA VAL A 314 0.10 -14.95 -16.20
C VAL A 314 0.04 -13.44 -16.46
N VAL A 315 -0.24 -13.10 -17.72
CA VAL A 315 -0.39 -11.72 -18.21
C VAL A 315 -1.82 -11.56 -18.74
N PRO A 316 -2.81 -11.29 -17.86
CA PRO A 316 -4.20 -11.18 -18.30
C PRO A 316 -4.46 -9.87 -19.05
N GLU A 317 -5.38 -9.90 -20.00
CA GLU A 317 -5.90 -8.69 -20.63
C GLU A 317 -6.81 -7.93 -19.63
N PRO A 318 -6.51 -6.66 -19.31
CA PRO A 318 -7.29 -5.89 -18.35
C PRO A 318 -8.73 -5.65 -18.83
N ARG A 319 -9.69 -5.87 -17.93
CA ARG A 319 -11.12 -5.59 -18.12
C ARG A 319 -11.47 -4.19 -17.60
N ARG A 320 -12.54 -3.57 -18.12
CA ARG A 320 -13.08 -2.33 -17.55
C ARG A 320 -14.00 -2.65 -16.38
N SER A 321 -13.84 -1.90 -15.27
CA SER A 321 -14.74 -1.99 -14.11
C SER A 321 -16.08 -1.33 -14.35
#